data_AF-A0A8B9UZ40-F1
#
_entry.id   AF-A0A8B9UZ40-F1
#
_cell.length_a   1.000
_cell.length_b   1.000
_cell.length_c   1.000
_cell.angle_alpha   90.00
_cell.angle_beta   90.00
_cell.angle_gamma   90.00
#
_symmetry.space_group_name_H-M   'P 1'
#
loop_
_entity.id
_entity.type
_entity.pdbx_description
1 polymer ?
#
loop_
_entity_poly.entity_id
_entity_poly.type
_entity_poly.pdbx_seq_one_letter_code
_entity_poly.pdbx_strand_id
1 'polypeptide(L)' 'MARIEKMSILGVRSFGIEDKDKQIITFHNPMTILVGPNGAGKTVRLT' A
#
# COMPACT_ATOMS: atom_id res chain seq x y z
N MET A 1 6.13 -20.88 7.58
CA MET A 1 5.31 -20.36 6.47
C MET A 1 5.85 -18.98 6.09
N ALA A 2 6.18 -18.75 4.83
CA ALA A 2 6.53 -17.40 4.38
C ALA A 2 5.26 -16.53 4.31
N ARG A 3 5.39 -15.25 4.68
CA ARG A 3 4.32 -14.25 4.61
C ARG A 3 4.90 -12.87 4.34
N ILE A 4 4.08 -11.99 3.77
CA ILE A 4 4.42 -10.56 3.63
C ILE A 4 4.02 -9.87 4.93
N GLU A 5 4.93 -9.11 5.53
CA GLU A 5 4.63 -8.34 6.76
C GLU A 5 4.38 -6.87 6.46
N LYS A 6 5.18 -6.27 5.56
CA LYS A 6 5.06 -4.86 5.17
C LYS A 6 5.43 -4.65 3.70
N MET A 7 4.88 -3.59 3.11
CA MET A 7 5.23 -3.08 1.79
C MET A 7 5.35 -1.56 1.86
N SER A 8 6.41 -0.99 1.28
CA SER A 8 6.56 0.45 1.11
C SER A 8 6.33 0.85 -0.34
N ILE A 9 5.62 1.96 -0.56
CA ILE A 9 5.33 2.49 -1.89
C ILE A 9 5.77 3.95 -1.94
N LEU A 10 6.56 4.30 -2.95
CA LEU A 10 7.09 5.64 -3.20
C LEU A 10 7.26 5.82 -4.72
N GLY A 11 6.77 6.94 -5.26
CA GLY A 11 6.92 7.26 -6.69
C GLY A 11 6.15 6.36 -7.66
N VAL A 12 5.17 5.59 -7.18
CA VAL A 12 4.37 4.68 -8.02
C VAL A 12 3.01 5.30 -8.31
N ARG A 13 2.69 5.54 -9.59
CA ARG A 13 1.38 6.05 -10.05
C ARG A 13 0.98 7.34 -9.32
N SER A 14 -0.02 7.27 -8.45
CA SER A 14 -0.57 8.40 -7.69
C SER A 14 0.19 8.69 -6.39
N PHE A 15 1.23 7.92 -6.06
CA PHE A 15 2.08 8.16 -4.89
C PHE A 15 3.26 9.05 -5.26
N GLY A 16 3.44 10.15 -4.51
CA GLY A 16 4.52 11.11 -4.73
C GLY A 16 5.91 10.52 -4.56
N ILE A 17 6.92 11.22 -5.06
CA ILE A 17 8.34 10.79 -5.07
C ILE A 17 9.11 11.25 -3.82
N GLU A 18 8.54 12.17 -3.04
CA GLU A 18 9.19 12.73 -1.86
C GLU A 18 9.07 11.78 -0.66
N ASP A 19 10.04 11.77 0.24
CA ASP A 19 10.01 10.90 1.43
C ASP A 19 8.75 11.08 2.29
N LYS A 20 8.19 12.29 2.33
CA LYS A 20 6.93 12.60 3.02
C LYS A 20 5.71 11.86 2.42
N ASP A 21 5.79 11.45 1.16
CA ASP A 21 4.72 10.80 0.42
C ASP A 21 4.81 9.26 0.51
N LYS A 22 5.89 8.73 1.10
CA LYS A 22 6.11 7.30 1.31
C LYS A 22 4.94 6.68 2.07
N GLN A 23 4.32 5.68 1.47
CA GLN A 23 3.25 4.91 2.10
C GLN A 23 3.79 3.57 2.60
N ILE A 24 3.31 3.13 3.77
CA ILE A 24 3.65 1.82 4.32
C ILE A 24 2.34 1.06 4.57
N ILE A 25 2.22 -0.13 3.99
CA ILE A 25 1.14 -1.08 4.28
C ILE A 25 1.69 -2.12 5.24
N THR A 26 0.95 -2.40 6.31
CA THR A 26 1.20 -3.54 7.20
C THR A 26 0.15 -4.61 6.88
N PHE A 27 0.60 -5.84 6.62
CA PHE A 27 -0.28 -6.96 6.33
C PHE A 27 -0.55 -7.75 7.62
N HIS A 28 -1.82 -7.85 7.96
CA HIS A 28 -2.35 -8.62 9.07
C HIS A 28 -2.78 -10.01 8.62
N ASN A 29 -2.56 -10.99 9.50
CA ASN A 29 -2.95 -12.37 9.30
C ASN A 29 -4.22 -12.68 10.13
N PRO A 30 -5.25 -13.35 9.58
CA PRO A 30 -5.27 -13.97 8.25
C PRO A 30 -5.69 -13.03 7.11
N MET A 31 -6.12 -11.80 7.42
CA MET A 31 -6.74 -10.92 6.43
C MET A 31 -6.38 -9.46 6.64
N THR A 32 -6.17 -8.75 5.53
CA THR A 32 -6.04 -7.29 5.47
C THR A 32 -7.05 -6.76 4.48
N ILE A 33 -7.82 -5.72 4.86
CA ILE A 33 -8.85 -5.12 4.00
C ILE A 33 -8.44 -3.69 3.67
N LEU A 34 -8.39 -3.36 2.38
CA LEU A 34 -8.09 -2.02 1.88
C LEU A 34 -9.36 -1.34 1.39
N VAL A 35 -9.79 -0.27 2.06
CA VAL A 35 -11.03 0.49 1.74
C VAL A 35 -10.74 1.98 1.50
N GLY A 36 -11.68 2.66 0.84
CA GLY A 36 -11.57 4.08 0.51
C GLY A 36 -12.31 4.45 -0.79
N PRO A 37 -12.43 5.75 -1.11
CA PRO A 37 -13.13 6.21 -2.31
C PRO A 37 -12.41 5.84 -3.62
N ASN A 38 -13.09 6.03 -4.76
CA ASN A 38 -12.47 5.89 -6.07
C ASN A 38 -11.30 6.86 -6.22
N GLY A 39 -10.20 6.40 -6.82
CA GLY A 39 -8.96 7.18 -6.92
C GLY A 39 -8.04 7.15 -5.69
N ALA A 40 -8.42 6.53 -4.56
CA ALA A 40 -7.58 6.47 -3.35
C ALA A 40 -6.32 5.57 -3.45
N GLY A 41 -6.01 5.02 -4.64
CA GLY A 41 -4.84 4.18 -4.85
C GLY A 41 -4.94 2.76 -4.27
N LYS A 42 -6.14 2.23 -4.03
CA LYS A 42 -6.34 0.86 -3.49
C LYS A 42 -5.77 -0.23 -4.41
N THR A 43 -6.04 -0.14 -5.71
CA THR A 43 -5.53 -1.10 -6.72
C THR A 43 -4.02 -1.01 -6.85
N VAL A 44 -3.46 0.20 -6.81
CA VAL A 44 -2.01 0.43 -6.87
C VAL A 44 -1.29 -0.21 -5.69
N ARG A 45 -1.95 -0.37 -4.54
CA ARG A 45 -1.40 -1.06 -3.36
C ARG A 45 -1.37 -2.59 -3.50
N LEU A 46 -2.01 -3.16 -4.52
CA LEU A 46 -2.10 -4.60 -4.78
C LEU A 46 -1.27 -5.04 -6.00
N THR A 47 -0.98 -4.12 -6.93
CA THR A 47 -0.18 -4.35 -8.14
C THR A 47 1.27 -3.94 -7.93
#